data_AF-A0A2G5U595-F1
#
_entry.id   AF-A0A2G5U595-F1
#
_cell.length_a   1.000
_cell.length_b   1.000
_cell.length_c   1.000
_cell.angle_alpha   90.00
_cell.angle_beta   90.00
_cell.angle_gamma   90.00
#
_symmetry.space_group_name_H-M   'P 1'
#
loop_
_entity.id
_entity.type
_entity.pdbx_description
1 polymer ?
#
loop_
_entity_poly.entity_id
_entity_poly.type
_entity_poly.pdbx_seq_one_letter_code
_entity_poly.pdbx_strand_id
1 'polypeptide(L)'
;MNAEQVQFLSYNLVCYECGELYKSVLKLEEEEDSHRIPCIGSCLHSICLLCLTSLNSSDCPICGEKDAFDEIIPNNKVLEQLERLKTSLGKDKVETILENLKIIEEKRCTSCESQSEELLFCKDCNQSKDMNFLKIKSPKEFILRPTSDRISLTCKKCSMGIEECQNHEFVSIDYVKNLRDMIQLDVILSAVHFHLSPSQYTVKYFLNVVTKWKLPHRSTCKVHGSPCSDYKHKILSQVRESEAICIELKKRELMFYRDQLACIVSCFEKMVEETEERQEKCELRNAYEKLKIILHKVKERADNCLAMKDIDRIDSKIDKRMLQLENDFKAKSFIRVEEVRGFFKYQALIKELKESKEAVRDAEGKLEKAGEELNEFKSEYLPTLQSLEVAEQRLDENSTSFTPEQLEIRRDYIEDYRDIISMDQDAESMTVDKLTIDVNAANLRKQYAELMILKYFPFPMKPKTPDYFALIQEFINSLQ
;
A
#
# COMPACT_ATOMS: atom_id res chain seq x y z
N MET A 1 -12.09 -4.41 0.64
CA MET A 1 -11.71 -3.23 -0.17
C MET A 1 -11.23 -2.14 0.77
N ASN A 2 -10.22 -1.35 0.42
CA ASN A 2 -9.87 -0.17 1.22
C ASN A 2 -10.89 0.96 0.96
N ALA A 3 -10.98 1.94 1.87
CA ALA A 3 -11.96 3.04 1.79
C ALA A 3 -11.87 3.82 0.46
N GLU A 4 -10.66 4.03 -0.06
CA GLU A 4 -10.42 4.72 -1.34
C GLU A 4 -10.97 3.94 -2.56
N GLN A 5 -10.92 2.60 -2.55
CA GLN A 5 -11.51 1.78 -3.61
C GLN A 5 -13.04 1.85 -3.56
N VAL A 6 -13.64 1.72 -2.37
CA VAL A 6 -15.10 1.86 -2.20
C VAL A 6 -15.55 3.23 -2.72
N GLN A 7 -14.78 4.28 -2.44
CA GLN A 7 -15.08 5.64 -2.85
C GLN A 7 -14.96 5.87 -4.38
N PHE A 8 -13.85 5.46 -5.01
CA PHE A 8 -13.70 5.61 -6.46
C PHE A 8 -14.77 4.82 -7.23
N LEU A 9 -15.14 3.64 -6.72
CA LEU A 9 -16.07 2.73 -7.40
C LEU A 9 -17.52 3.15 -7.20
N SER A 10 -17.85 3.70 -6.03
CA SER A 10 -19.19 4.18 -5.74
C SER A 10 -19.57 5.46 -6.50
N TYR A 11 -18.63 6.40 -6.68
CA TYR A 11 -18.86 7.61 -7.48
C TYR A 11 -19.04 7.35 -8.98
N ASN A 12 -18.73 6.13 -9.45
CA ASN A 12 -19.00 5.74 -10.82
C ASN A 12 -20.41 5.19 -11.02
N LEU A 13 -21.10 4.71 -9.98
CA LEU A 13 -22.42 4.09 -10.13
C LEU A 13 -23.59 5.03 -9.82
N VAL A 14 -23.32 6.10 -9.05
CA VAL A 14 -24.31 7.12 -8.70
C VAL A 14 -23.88 8.48 -9.21
N CYS A 15 -24.85 9.32 -9.54
CA CYS A 15 -24.59 10.72 -9.79
C CYS A 15 -24.22 11.42 -8.48
N TYR A 16 -23.04 12.04 -8.41
CA TYR A 16 -22.62 12.75 -7.19
C TYR A 16 -23.53 13.92 -6.79
N GLU A 17 -24.18 14.55 -7.77
CA GLU A 17 -24.95 15.77 -7.57
C GLU A 17 -26.37 15.52 -7.03
N CYS A 18 -27.01 14.44 -7.46
CA CYS A 18 -28.33 14.03 -6.98
C CYS A 18 -28.32 12.79 -6.08
N GLY A 19 -27.20 12.07 -6.02
CA GLY A 19 -27.00 10.86 -5.22
C GLY A 19 -27.72 9.62 -5.73
N GLU A 20 -28.39 9.70 -6.86
CA GLU A 20 -29.18 8.59 -7.42
C GLU A 20 -28.34 7.66 -8.29
N LEU A 21 -28.69 6.37 -8.31
CA LEU A 21 -28.09 5.38 -9.19
C LEU A 21 -28.39 5.73 -10.65
N TYR A 22 -27.41 5.54 -11.54
CA TYR A 22 -27.63 5.71 -12.98
C TYR A 22 -28.60 4.67 -13.55
N LYS A 23 -28.63 3.49 -12.93
CA LYS A 23 -29.57 2.41 -13.25
C LYS A 23 -29.80 1.52 -12.05
N SER A 24 -31.07 1.18 -11.77
CA SER A 24 -31.40 0.21 -10.72
C SER A 24 -31.02 -1.22 -11.15
N VAL A 25 -30.49 -2.00 -10.20
CA VAL A 25 -30.19 -3.42 -10.39
C VAL A 25 -31.39 -4.33 -10.12
N LEU A 26 -32.51 -3.80 -9.60
CA LEU A 26 -33.70 -4.56 -9.22
C LEU A 26 -34.79 -4.58 -10.30
N LYS A 27 -34.88 -3.54 -11.14
CA LYS A 27 -35.95 -3.43 -12.13
C LYS A 27 -35.67 -4.35 -13.33
N LEU A 28 -36.48 -5.40 -13.47
CA LEU A 28 -36.62 -6.16 -14.72
C LEU A 28 -37.49 -5.31 -15.66
N GLU A 29 -36.99 -5.14 -16.89
CA GLU A 29 -37.57 -4.47 -18.05
C GLU A 29 -39.08 -4.15 -17.94
N GLU A 30 -39.45 -2.86 -17.89
CA GLU A 30 -40.69 -2.26 -18.47
C GLU A 30 -41.13 -0.91 -17.87
N GLU A 31 -40.50 -0.40 -16.81
CA GLU A 31 -40.57 1.04 -16.53
C GLU A 31 -39.37 1.71 -17.23
N GLU A 32 -39.64 2.59 -18.19
CA GLU A 32 -38.63 3.50 -18.75
C GLU A 32 -38.02 4.30 -17.58
N ASP A 33 -36.93 3.79 -16.98
CA ASP A 33 -36.01 4.54 -16.11
C ASP A 33 -35.32 5.57 -17.03
N SER A 34 -36.11 6.57 -17.34
CA SER A 34 -35.82 7.66 -18.24
C SER A 34 -34.71 8.51 -17.61
N HIS A 35 -33.57 8.54 -18.32
CA HIS A 35 -32.79 9.76 -18.57
C HIS A 35 -31.67 10.13 -17.60
N ARG A 36 -31.17 9.22 -16.74
CA ARG A 36 -29.89 9.47 -16.02
C ARG A 36 -28.69 9.01 -16.83
N ILE A 37 -28.46 9.68 -17.95
CA ILE A 37 -27.25 9.48 -18.77
C ILE A 37 -26.06 9.96 -17.94
N PRO A 38 -25.14 9.08 -17.50
CA PRO A 38 -23.93 9.51 -16.82
C PRO A 38 -23.05 10.27 -17.82
N CYS A 39 -22.51 11.40 -17.40
CA CYS A 39 -21.54 12.19 -18.15
C CYS A 39 -20.26 12.25 -17.32
N ILE A 40 -19.11 11.97 -17.95
CA ILE A 40 -17.80 11.97 -17.32
C ILE A 40 -17.06 13.28 -17.65
N GLY A 41 -16.46 13.88 -16.63
CA GLY A 41 -15.58 15.03 -16.80
C GLY A 41 -14.12 14.63 -17.02
N SER A 42 -13.27 15.58 -17.40
CA SER A 42 -11.81 15.40 -17.56
C SER A 42 -11.11 14.88 -16.29
N CYS A 43 -11.69 15.18 -15.13
CA CYS A 43 -11.27 14.67 -13.81
C CYS A 43 -11.73 13.23 -13.50
N LEU A 44 -12.45 12.58 -14.41
CA LEU A 44 -13.08 11.26 -14.31
C LEU A 44 -14.24 11.11 -13.32
N HIS A 45 -14.67 12.21 -12.71
CA HIS A 45 -15.93 12.21 -11.97
C HIS A 45 -17.11 12.18 -12.92
N SER A 46 -18.17 11.47 -12.51
CA SER A 46 -19.41 11.37 -13.27
C SER A 46 -20.58 12.05 -12.56
N ILE A 47 -21.42 12.74 -13.32
CA ILE A 47 -22.73 13.26 -12.90
C ILE A 47 -23.77 12.96 -13.99
N CYS A 48 -25.06 12.95 -13.68
CA CYS A 48 -26.07 12.72 -14.72
C CYS A 48 -26.24 13.97 -15.59
N LEU A 49 -26.64 13.78 -16.85
CA LEU A 49 -26.86 14.84 -17.83
C LEU A 49 -27.78 15.95 -17.30
N LEU A 50 -28.84 15.59 -16.57
CA LEU A 50 -29.76 16.56 -15.96
C LEU A 50 -29.09 17.45 -14.90
N CYS A 51 -28.19 16.86 -14.11
CA CYS A 51 -27.42 17.62 -13.14
C CYS A 51 -26.37 18.49 -13.82
N LEU A 52 -25.71 17.97 -14.86
CA LEU A 52 -24.73 18.71 -15.66
C LEU A 52 -25.35 19.95 -16.30
N THR A 53 -26.52 19.83 -16.94
CA THR A 53 -27.20 20.98 -17.57
C THR A 53 -27.73 22.01 -16.58
N SER A 54 -27.81 21.65 -15.30
CA SER A 54 -28.23 22.53 -14.21
C SER A 54 -27.05 23.20 -13.48
N LEU A 55 -25.80 22.89 -13.86
CA LEU A 55 -24.63 23.52 -13.26
C LEU A 55 -24.48 24.96 -13.74
N ASN A 56 -24.07 25.84 -12.82
CA ASN A 56 -23.77 27.24 -13.12
C ASN A 56 -22.34 27.47 -13.64
N SER A 57 -21.47 26.46 -13.53
CA SER A 57 -20.13 26.42 -14.13
C SER A 57 -19.84 25.02 -14.67
N SER A 58 -18.88 24.91 -15.58
CA SER A 58 -18.37 23.64 -16.08
C SER A 58 -17.35 22.99 -15.14
N ASP A 59 -17.09 23.59 -13.98
CA ASP A 59 -16.18 23.04 -12.98
C ASP A 59 -16.75 21.76 -12.36
N CYS A 60 -15.87 20.87 -11.91
CA CYS A 60 -16.29 19.66 -11.24
C CYS A 60 -16.89 19.98 -9.85
N PRO A 61 -18.16 19.62 -9.56
CA PRO A 61 -18.75 19.85 -8.23
C PRO A 61 -18.19 18.92 -7.13
N ILE A 62 -17.33 17.95 -7.52
CA ILE A 62 -16.70 16.99 -6.60
C ILE A 62 -15.33 17.48 -6.14
N CYS A 63 -14.47 17.85 -7.09
CA CYS A 63 -13.06 18.16 -6.82
C CYS A 63 -12.68 19.61 -7.14
N GLY A 64 -13.58 20.41 -7.70
CA GLY A 64 -13.33 21.80 -8.07
C GLY A 64 -12.40 21.97 -9.27
N GLU A 65 -12.07 20.88 -10.00
CA GLU A 65 -11.30 20.97 -11.24
C GLU A 65 -12.03 21.86 -12.23
N LYS A 66 -11.33 22.90 -12.72
CA LYS A 66 -11.92 23.88 -13.63
C LYS A 66 -12.22 23.25 -14.98
N ASP A 67 -13.32 23.70 -15.59
CA ASP A 67 -13.68 23.32 -16.97
C ASP A 67 -13.80 21.79 -17.16
N ALA A 68 -13.98 21.04 -16.06
CA ALA A 68 -13.94 19.59 -16.08
C ALA A 68 -15.08 18.97 -16.90
N PHE A 69 -16.20 19.68 -17.02
CA PHE A 69 -17.38 19.30 -17.78
C PHE A 69 -17.67 20.28 -18.94
N ASP A 70 -16.65 20.95 -19.48
CA ASP A 70 -16.78 21.80 -20.67
C ASP A 70 -17.37 21.04 -21.88
N GLU A 71 -17.04 19.75 -21.98
CA GLU A 71 -17.59 18.86 -22.99
C GLU A 71 -18.54 17.83 -22.36
N ILE A 72 -19.68 17.60 -23.01
CA ILE A 72 -20.61 16.54 -22.62
C ILE A 72 -20.12 15.21 -23.20
N ILE A 73 -19.52 14.38 -22.35
CA ILE A 73 -19.03 13.04 -22.72
C ILE A 73 -19.86 11.99 -21.97
N PRO A 74 -20.76 11.24 -22.65
CA PRO A 74 -21.49 10.15 -22.01
C PRO A 74 -20.53 9.06 -21.51
N ASN A 75 -20.78 8.56 -20.28
CA ASN A 75 -20.02 7.47 -19.67
C ASN A 75 -20.73 6.13 -19.88
N ASN A 76 -20.65 5.59 -21.09
CA ASN A 76 -21.33 4.35 -21.45
C ASN A 76 -20.77 3.14 -20.70
N LYS A 77 -19.47 3.15 -20.34
CA LYS A 77 -18.85 2.05 -19.58
C LYS A 77 -19.50 1.84 -18.21
N VAL A 78 -19.93 2.89 -17.53
CA VAL A 78 -20.66 2.77 -16.25
C VAL A 78 -21.99 2.06 -16.43
N LEU A 79 -22.71 2.35 -17.52
CA LEU A 79 -23.97 1.68 -17.83
C LEU A 79 -23.75 0.20 -18.16
N GLU A 80 -22.72 -0.12 -18.95
CA GLU A 80 -22.33 -1.51 -19.20
C GLU A 80 -21.93 -2.25 -17.93
N GLN A 81 -21.21 -1.58 -17.01
CA GLN A 81 -20.87 -2.16 -15.72
C GLN A 81 -22.14 -2.46 -14.92
N LEU A 82 -23.07 -1.51 -14.80
CA LEU A 82 -24.34 -1.73 -14.10
C LEU A 82 -25.16 -2.89 -14.69
N GLU A 83 -25.16 -3.08 -16.01
CA GLU A 83 -25.79 -4.24 -16.65
C GLU A 83 -25.10 -5.57 -16.32
N ARG A 84 -23.77 -5.61 -16.35
CA ARG A 84 -23.01 -6.79 -15.92
C ARG A 84 -23.25 -7.10 -14.45
N LEU A 85 -23.39 -6.07 -13.62
CA LEU A 85 -23.72 -6.23 -12.20
C LEU A 85 -25.11 -6.81 -12.02
N LYS A 86 -26.12 -6.26 -12.71
CA LYS A 86 -27.48 -6.78 -12.70
C LYS A 86 -27.55 -8.26 -13.06
N THR A 87 -26.77 -8.69 -14.07
CA THR A 87 -26.73 -10.09 -14.51
C THR A 87 -25.90 -11.02 -13.61
N SER A 88 -24.91 -10.49 -12.87
CA SER A 88 -24.03 -11.29 -11.99
C SER A 88 -24.46 -11.28 -10.52
N LEU A 89 -25.37 -10.39 -10.12
CA LEU A 89 -25.98 -10.38 -8.80
C LEU A 89 -26.78 -11.67 -8.60
N GLY A 90 -26.24 -12.56 -7.76
CA GLY A 90 -26.93 -13.79 -7.35
C GLY A 90 -28.24 -13.50 -6.61
N LYS A 91 -29.16 -14.47 -6.65
CA LYS A 91 -30.50 -14.35 -6.01
C LYS A 91 -30.41 -13.90 -4.54
N ASP A 92 -29.49 -14.48 -3.78
CA ASP A 92 -29.29 -14.16 -2.36
C ASP A 92 -28.98 -12.67 -2.12
N LYS A 93 -28.22 -12.03 -3.04
CA LYS A 93 -27.87 -10.61 -2.94
C LYS A 93 -29.04 -9.72 -3.33
N VAL A 94 -29.80 -10.11 -4.36
CA VAL A 94 -31.05 -9.43 -4.72
C VAL A 94 -32.04 -9.48 -3.57
N GLU A 95 -32.19 -10.65 -2.92
CA GLU A 95 -33.04 -10.83 -1.74
C GLU A 95 -32.57 -9.95 -0.57
N THR A 96 -31.25 -9.89 -0.31
CA THR A 96 -30.68 -8.98 0.70
C THR A 96 -31.05 -7.50 0.42
N ILE A 97 -31.00 -7.07 -0.84
CA ILE A 97 -31.40 -5.70 -1.21
C ILE A 97 -32.90 -5.50 -0.90
N LEU A 98 -33.74 -6.45 -1.30
CA LEU A 98 -35.19 -6.36 -1.08
C LEU A 98 -35.54 -6.34 0.42
N GLU A 99 -34.89 -7.16 1.24
CA GLU A 99 -35.04 -7.16 2.70
C GLU A 99 -34.63 -5.82 3.31
N ASN A 100 -33.50 -5.25 2.90
CA ASN A 100 -33.04 -3.95 3.38
C ASN A 100 -33.95 -2.80 2.95
N LEU A 101 -34.50 -2.85 1.72
CA LEU A 101 -35.50 -1.87 1.28
C LEU A 101 -36.80 -1.99 2.07
N LYS A 102 -37.20 -3.21 2.45
CA LYS A 102 -38.38 -3.46 3.29
C LYS A 102 -38.25 -2.83 4.67
N ILE A 103 -37.05 -2.75 5.25
CA ILE A 103 -36.80 -2.02 6.51
C ILE A 103 -37.19 -0.55 6.38
N ILE A 104 -36.88 0.10 5.25
CA ILE A 104 -37.29 1.50 4.98
C ILE A 104 -38.81 1.56 4.80
N GLU A 105 -39.37 0.70 3.94
CA GLU A 105 -40.80 0.73 3.57
C GLU A 105 -41.70 0.50 4.77
N GLU A 106 -41.31 -0.41 5.66
CA GLU A 106 -42.03 -0.70 6.90
C GLU A 106 -41.61 0.19 8.07
N LYS A 107 -40.69 1.14 7.84
CA LYS A 107 -40.16 2.08 8.82
C LYS A 107 -39.66 1.39 10.11
N ARG A 108 -38.87 0.33 9.98
CA ARG A 108 -38.29 -0.39 11.13
C ARG A 108 -36.98 0.25 11.60
N CYS A 109 -36.86 0.44 12.91
CA CYS A 109 -35.65 0.96 13.55
C CYS A 109 -34.49 -0.04 13.42
N THR A 110 -33.30 0.39 12.99
CA THR A 110 -32.14 -0.49 12.87
C THR A 110 -31.59 -0.97 14.21
N SER A 111 -31.91 -0.28 15.31
CA SER A 111 -31.41 -0.64 16.65
C SER A 111 -32.34 -1.56 17.43
N CYS A 112 -33.65 -1.40 17.29
CA CYS A 112 -34.63 -2.17 18.08
C CYS A 112 -35.63 -2.97 17.22
N GLU A 113 -35.46 -2.93 15.89
CA GLU A 113 -36.26 -3.63 14.87
C GLU A 113 -37.76 -3.32 14.89
N SER A 114 -38.20 -2.44 15.80
CA SER A 114 -39.59 -2.05 15.96
C SER A 114 -40.00 -1.09 14.85
N GLN A 115 -41.22 -1.26 14.37
CA GLN A 115 -41.86 -0.32 13.44
C GLN A 115 -42.08 1.03 14.12
N SER A 116 -41.82 2.12 13.40
CA SER A 116 -41.99 3.49 13.88
C SER A 116 -42.63 4.36 12.80
N GLU A 117 -43.51 5.28 13.17
CA GLU A 117 -44.07 6.23 12.22
C GLU A 117 -43.03 7.22 11.68
N GLU A 118 -42.00 7.49 12.48
CA GLU A 118 -40.92 8.43 12.20
C GLU A 118 -39.56 7.77 12.44
N LEU A 119 -38.90 7.40 11.34
CA LEU A 119 -37.49 7.04 11.36
C LEU A 119 -36.64 8.29 11.16
N LEU A 120 -35.59 8.37 11.96
CA LEU A 120 -34.68 9.49 12.01
C LEU A 120 -33.27 9.01 11.65
N PHE A 121 -32.50 9.89 11.03
CA PHE A 121 -31.06 9.73 10.91
C PHE A 121 -30.37 10.93 11.58
N CYS A 122 -29.22 10.69 12.21
CA CYS A 122 -28.46 11.74 12.86
C CYS A 122 -27.72 12.58 11.80
N LYS A 123 -28.11 13.84 11.61
CA LYS A 123 -27.48 14.75 10.65
C LYS A 123 -26.03 15.02 11.03
N ASP A 124 -25.76 15.32 12.29
CA ASP A 124 -24.44 15.79 12.72
C ASP A 124 -23.40 14.68 12.66
N CYS A 125 -23.73 13.46 13.09
CA CYS A 125 -22.85 12.29 12.90
C CYS A 125 -22.55 11.98 11.43
N ASN A 126 -23.44 12.36 10.52
CA ASN A 126 -23.28 12.13 9.09
C ASN A 126 -22.64 13.33 8.36
N GLN A 127 -22.53 14.48 9.03
CA GLN A 127 -21.77 15.65 8.56
C GLN A 127 -20.33 15.66 9.08
N SER A 128 -20.11 15.22 10.32
CA SER A 128 -18.81 15.24 10.99
C SER A 128 -17.83 14.17 10.49
N LYS A 129 -18.31 13.19 9.72
CA LYS A 129 -17.45 12.26 8.98
C LYS A 129 -16.65 13.07 7.95
N ASP A 130 -15.33 12.85 7.91
CA ASP A 130 -14.29 13.56 7.11
C ASP A 130 -14.57 13.77 5.61
N MET A 131 -15.72 13.34 5.08
CA MET A 131 -15.94 13.06 3.66
C MET A 131 -17.20 13.70 3.06
N ASN A 132 -17.79 14.73 3.68
CA ASN A 132 -18.99 15.42 3.16
C ASN A 132 -20.10 14.43 2.74
N PHE A 133 -20.35 13.42 3.59
CA PHE A 133 -21.27 12.31 3.32
C PHE A 133 -22.73 12.78 3.14
N LEU A 134 -23.09 13.89 3.75
CA LEU A 134 -24.41 14.52 3.61
C LEU A 134 -24.30 15.82 2.81
N LYS A 135 -24.96 15.89 1.65
CA LYS A 135 -25.16 17.14 0.91
C LYS A 135 -26.52 17.73 1.27
N ILE A 136 -26.54 18.96 1.78
CA ILE A 136 -27.76 19.72 2.05
C ILE A 136 -28.10 20.55 0.82
N LYS A 137 -29.26 20.30 0.19
CA LYS A 137 -29.79 21.19 -0.87
C LYS A 137 -30.72 22.26 -0.31
N SER A 138 -31.53 21.89 0.68
CA SER A 138 -32.42 22.81 1.38
C SER A 138 -32.70 22.29 2.80
N PRO A 139 -33.34 23.06 3.68
CA PRO A 139 -33.67 22.61 5.05
C PRO A 139 -34.53 21.33 5.12
N LYS A 140 -35.15 20.90 4.01
CA LYS A 140 -35.99 19.69 3.93
C LYS A 140 -35.54 18.75 2.80
N GLU A 141 -34.33 18.92 2.29
CA GLU A 141 -33.81 18.10 1.19
C GLU A 141 -32.35 17.74 1.41
N PHE A 142 -32.13 16.46 1.66
CA PHE A 142 -30.83 15.87 1.94
C PHE A 142 -30.50 14.79 0.90
N ILE A 143 -29.23 14.77 0.51
CA ILE A 143 -28.68 13.76 -0.40
C ILE A 143 -27.52 13.08 0.33
N LEU A 144 -27.61 11.76 0.44
CA LEU A 144 -26.53 10.94 0.95
C LEU A 144 -25.52 10.68 -0.17
N ARG A 145 -24.24 10.72 0.13
CA ARG A 145 -23.18 10.30 -0.78
C ARG A 145 -22.72 8.90 -0.41
N PRO A 146 -22.02 8.17 -1.27
CA PRO A 146 -21.50 6.86 -0.89
C PRO A 146 -20.55 6.90 0.32
N THR A 147 -20.64 5.89 1.17
CA THR A 147 -19.75 5.68 2.33
C THR A 147 -19.51 4.18 2.54
N SER A 148 -18.46 3.84 3.30
CA SER A 148 -18.24 2.48 3.80
C SER A 148 -19.08 2.12 5.02
N ASP A 149 -19.69 3.12 5.67
CA ASP A 149 -20.44 2.91 6.90
C ASP A 149 -21.93 2.66 6.64
N ARG A 150 -22.53 1.72 7.39
CA ARG A 150 -23.98 1.54 7.31
C ARG A 150 -24.72 2.78 7.76
N ILE A 151 -25.80 3.11 7.04
CA ILE A 151 -26.71 4.18 7.40
C ILE A 151 -27.57 3.72 8.58
N SER A 152 -27.37 4.31 9.75
CA SER A 152 -28.17 4.03 10.95
C SER A 152 -29.49 4.80 10.91
N LEU A 153 -30.61 4.09 10.89
CA LEU A 153 -31.96 4.65 10.89
C LEU A 153 -32.65 4.30 12.21
N THR A 154 -32.86 5.28 13.08
CA THR A 154 -33.35 5.04 14.44
C THR A 154 -34.73 5.64 14.66
N CYS A 155 -35.54 4.99 15.49
CA CYS A 155 -36.75 5.63 16.00
C CYS A 155 -36.39 6.67 17.06
N LYS A 156 -37.33 7.58 17.36
CA LYS A 156 -37.14 8.64 18.37
C LYS A 156 -36.67 8.14 19.75
N LYS A 157 -37.11 6.95 20.18
CA LYS A 157 -36.67 6.38 21.47
C LYS A 157 -35.22 5.93 21.43
N CYS A 158 -34.81 5.26 20.35
CA CYS A 158 -33.43 4.81 20.19
C CYS A 158 -32.49 5.99 19.94
N SER A 159 -32.91 7.01 19.20
CA SER A 159 -32.07 8.19 18.95
C SER A 159 -31.72 8.95 20.23
N MET A 160 -32.65 9.05 21.18
CA MET A 160 -32.42 9.66 22.50
C MET A 160 -31.51 8.81 23.42
N GLY A 161 -31.38 7.51 23.14
CA GLY A 161 -30.56 6.59 23.92
C GLY A 161 -29.09 6.50 23.46
N ILE A 162 -28.71 7.23 22.41
CA ILE A 162 -27.33 7.24 21.92
C ILE A 162 -26.56 8.32 22.70
N GLU A 163 -25.71 7.90 23.64
CA GLU A 163 -24.94 8.80 24.51
C GLU A 163 -24.08 9.78 23.71
N GLU A 164 -23.49 9.32 22.61
CA GLU A 164 -22.66 10.11 21.69
C GLU A 164 -23.45 11.15 20.88
N CYS A 165 -24.79 11.09 20.88
CA CYS A 165 -25.66 11.94 20.05
C CYS A 165 -26.64 12.82 20.84
N GLN A 166 -26.43 13.02 22.15
CA GLN A 166 -27.39 13.74 23.01
C GLN A 166 -27.70 15.18 22.55
N ASN A 167 -26.79 15.83 21.83
CA ASN A 167 -26.96 17.19 21.30
C ASN A 167 -27.02 17.23 19.76
N HIS A 168 -27.12 16.08 19.09
CA HIS A 168 -27.13 16.05 17.65
C HIS A 168 -28.51 16.32 17.06
N GLU A 169 -28.55 16.99 15.91
CA GLU A 169 -29.75 17.16 15.11
C GLU A 169 -30.13 15.82 14.44
N PHE A 170 -31.39 15.41 14.63
CA PHE A 170 -31.97 14.25 13.97
C PHE A 170 -33.02 14.72 12.95
N VAL A 171 -32.98 14.10 11.78
CA VAL A 171 -33.81 14.48 10.64
C VAL A 171 -34.61 13.26 10.16
N SER A 172 -35.87 13.47 9.78
CA SER A 172 -36.69 12.41 9.19
C SER A 172 -36.07 11.88 7.91
N ILE A 173 -36.10 10.56 7.73
CA ILE A 173 -35.65 9.90 6.50
C ILE A 173 -36.47 10.34 5.28
N ASP A 174 -37.69 10.85 5.47
CA ASP A 174 -38.56 11.32 4.39
C ASP A 174 -37.97 12.55 3.67
N TYR A 175 -37.00 13.24 4.29
CA TYR A 175 -36.26 14.35 3.68
C TYR A 175 -35.00 13.88 2.92
N VAL A 176 -34.69 12.58 2.89
CA VAL A 176 -33.54 12.00 2.20
C VAL A 176 -33.97 11.43 0.85
N LYS A 177 -33.62 12.11 -0.25
CA LYS A 177 -34.14 11.76 -1.58
C LYS A 177 -33.64 10.42 -2.13
N ASN A 178 -32.37 10.10 -1.90
CA ASN A 178 -31.69 8.98 -2.54
C ASN A 178 -31.44 7.79 -1.60
N LEU A 179 -32.20 7.67 -0.50
CA LEU A 179 -31.97 6.64 0.52
C LEU A 179 -32.09 5.22 -0.06
N ARG A 180 -33.08 4.97 -0.93
CA ARG A 180 -33.25 3.68 -1.63
C ARG A 180 -32.05 3.31 -2.48
N ASP A 181 -31.46 4.28 -3.16
CA ASP A 181 -30.29 4.07 -4.03
C ASP A 181 -29.02 3.80 -3.22
N MET A 182 -28.86 4.46 -2.07
CA MET A 182 -27.73 4.19 -1.18
C MET A 182 -27.78 2.79 -0.57
N ILE A 183 -28.96 2.28 -0.21
CA ILE A 183 -29.10 0.90 0.26
C ILE A 183 -28.73 -0.10 -0.84
N GLN A 184 -29.24 0.11 -2.06
CA GLN A 184 -28.85 -0.72 -3.20
C GLN A 184 -27.34 -0.68 -3.41
N LEU A 185 -26.75 0.51 -3.38
CA LEU A 185 -25.31 0.72 -3.57
C LEU A 185 -24.47 0.01 -2.49
N ASP A 186 -24.87 0.04 -1.21
CA ASP A 186 -24.17 -0.65 -0.12
C ASP A 186 -24.06 -2.16 -0.40
N VAL A 187 -25.17 -2.78 -0.80
CA VAL A 187 -25.17 -4.21 -1.13
C VAL A 187 -24.37 -4.50 -2.40
N ILE A 188 -24.49 -3.66 -3.45
CA ILE A 188 -23.70 -3.78 -4.68
C ILE A 188 -22.20 -3.72 -4.35
N LEU A 189 -21.76 -2.73 -3.60
CA LEU A 189 -20.35 -2.55 -3.23
C LEU A 189 -19.84 -3.71 -2.36
N SER A 190 -20.71 -4.33 -1.55
CA SER A 190 -20.37 -5.53 -0.76
C SER A 190 -20.22 -6.80 -1.61
N ALA A 191 -20.85 -6.84 -2.79
CA ALA A 191 -20.95 -8.04 -3.62
C ALA A 191 -19.97 -8.05 -4.80
N VAL A 192 -19.39 -6.91 -5.15
CA VAL A 192 -18.64 -6.74 -6.41
C VAL A 192 -17.16 -6.53 -6.15
N HIS A 193 -16.35 -7.37 -6.80
CA HIS A 193 -14.93 -7.09 -7.01
C HIS A 193 -14.77 -6.32 -8.33
N PHE A 194 -14.56 -5.01 -8.23
CA PHE A 194 -14.28 -4.22 -9.42
C PHE A 194 -12.84 -4.45 -9.87
N HIS A 195 -12.70 -4.88 -11.13
CA HIS A 195 -11.41 -4.92 -11.79
C HIS A 195 -11.04 -3.52 -12.25
N LEU A 196 -9.85 -3.05 -11.85
CA LEU A 196 -9.29 -1.81 -12.36
C LEU A 196 -9.08 -1.92 -13.87
N SER A 197 -9.35 -0.85 -14.61
CA SER A 197 -8.95 -0.79 -16.01
C SER A 197 -7.42 -0.91 -16.14
N PRO A 198 -6.88 -1.32 -17.30
CA PRO A 198 -5.44 -1.40 -17.49
C PRO A 198 -4.70 -0.09 -17.17
N SER A 199 -5.30 1.06 -17.49
CA SER A 199 -4.76 2.39 -17.18
C SER A 199 -4.76 2.68 -15.67
N GLN A 200 -5.87 2.39 -14.99
CA GLN A 200 -5.98 2.55 -13.54
C GLN A 200 -5.01 1.63 -12.78
N TYR A 201 -4.88 0.37 -13.22
CA TYR A 201 -3.92 -0.57 -12.67
C TYR A 201 -2.49 -0.05 -12.80
N THR A 202 -2.13 0.46 -13.97
CA THR A 202 -0.79 1.03 -14.23
C THR A 202 -0.50 2.21 -13.31
N VAL A 203 -1.44 3.16 -13.19
CA VAL A 203 -1.30 4.30 -12.26
C VAL A 203 -1.13 3.82 -10.83
N LYS A 204 -1.99 2.89 -10.36
CA LYS A 204 -1.93 2.35 -9.00
C LYS A 204 -0.61 1.64 -8.72
N TYR A 205 -0.12 0.87 -9.67
CA TYR A 205 1.15 0.15 -9.56
C TYR A 205 2.32 1.12 -9.30
N PHE A 206 2.50 2.13 -10.15
CA PHE A 206 3.60 3.08 -9.99
C PHE A 206 3.41 4.02 -8.80
N LEU A 207 2.17 4.37 -8.46
CA LEU A 207 1.89 5.13 -7.24
C LEU A 207 2.34 4.35 -6.00
N ASN A 208 2.02 3.06 -5.92
CA ASN A 208 2.45 2.18 -4.83
C ASN A 208 3.98 2.05 -4.74
N VAL A 209 4.67 1.97 -5.88
CA VAL A 209 6.13 1.96 -5.91
C VAL A 209 6.68 3.23 -5.26
N VAL A 210 6.20 4.41 -5.67
CA VAL A 210 6.68 5.69 -5.14
C VAL A 210 6.36 5.90 -3.66
N THR A 211 5.18 5.47 -3.21
CA THR A 211 4.77 5.63 -1.80
C THR A 211 5.51 4.69 -0.87
N LYS A 212 5.81 3.46 -1.30
CA LYS A 212 6.50 2.45 -0.48
C LYS A 212 8.02 2.55 -0.55
N TRP A 213 8.58 3.19 -1.57
CA TRP A 213 10.03 3.27 -1.74
C TRP A 213 10.69 4.09 -0.62
N LYS A 214 11.62 3.45 0.08
CA LYS A 214 12.46 4.05 1.14
C LYS A 214 13.87 3.48 1.04
N LEU A 215 14.86 4.31 1.37
CA LEU A 215 16.23 3.83 1.52
C LEU A 215 16.40 3.16 2.91
N PRO A 216 17.12 2.04 2.99
CA PRO A 216 17.52 1.48 4.28
C PRO A 216 18.34 2.50 5.08
N HIS A 217 18.14 2.56 6.39
CA HIS A 217 19.01 3.32 7.29
C HIS A 217 20.37 2.63 7.38
N ARG A 218 21.45 3.42 7.37
CA ARG A 218 22.79 2.92 7.70
C ARG A 218 22.92 2.76 9.21
N SER A 219 23.47 1.63 9.65
CA SER A 219 23.77 1.45 11.06
C SER A 219 24.88 2.42 11.50
N THR A 220 24.66 3.13 12.61
CA THR A 220 25.66 4.01 13.23
C THR A 220 26.23 3.33 14.47
N CYS A 221 27.14 2.37 14.27
CA CYS A 221 27.86 1.77 15.40
C CYS A 221 29.16 2.53 15.67
N LYS A 222 29.27 3.10 16.88
CA LYS A 222 30.53 3.64 17.40
C LYS A 222 31.30 2.52 18.09
N VAL A 223 32.60 2.43 17.83
CA VAL A 223 33.51 1.57 18.60
C VAL A 223 33.98 2.39 19.79
N HIS A 224 33.70 1.91 21.00
CA HIS A 224 34.31 2.44 22.22
C HIS A 224 35.61 1.69 22.48
N GLY A 225 36.57 2.34 23.15
CA GLY A 225 37.88 1.74 23.43
C GLY A 225 37.71 0.48 24.28
N SER A 226 37.81 -0.68 23.63
CA SER A 226 37.76 -1.99 24.26
C SER A 226 38.99 -2.81 23.85
N PRO A 227 39.38 -3.82 24.63
CA PRO A 227 40.49 -4.72 24.30
C PRO A 227 40.30 -5.44 22.95
N CYS A 228 39.05 -5.59 22.50
CA CYS A 228 38.69 -6.26 21.24
C CYS A 228 38.43 -5.29 20.07
N SER A 229 38.78 -4.01 20.20
CA SER A 229 38.43 -2.94 19.27
C SER A 229 38.85 -3.22 17.81
N ASP A 230 40.04 -3.76 17.56
CA ASP A 230 40.52 -4.06 16.19
C ASP A 230 39.65 -5.10 15.47
N TYR A 231 39.28 -6.18 16.16
CA TYR A 231 38.40 -7.22 15.62
C TYR A 231 36.99 -6.69 15.36
N LYS A 232 36.47 -5.89 16.30
CA LYS A 232 35.17 -5.23 16.17
C LYS A 232 35.15 -4.29 14.96
N HIS A 233 36.21 -3.50 14.78
CA HIS A 233 36.37 -2.61 13.64
C HIS A 233 36.32 -3.37 12.31
N LYS A 234 36.96 -4.53 12.21
CA LYS A 234 36.96 -5.37 11.01
C LYS A 234 35.56 -5.87 10.66
N ILE A 235 34.80 -6.38 11.63
CA ILE A 235 33.45 -6.90 11.41
C ILE A 235 32.51 -5.76 11.03
N LEU A 236 32.52 -4.66 11.77
CA LEU A 236 31.69 -3.48 11.47
C LEU A 236 32.01 -2.87 10.10
N SER A 237 33.26 -2.96 9.64
CA SER A 237 33.61 -2.55 8.28
C SER A 237 32.91 -3.41 7.23
N GLN A 238 32.84 -4.73 7.43
CA GLN A 238 32.13 -5.64 6.53
C GLN A 238 30.62 -5.41 6.54
N VAL A 239 30.03 -5.16 7.71
CA VAL A 239 28.62 -4.76 7.84
C VAL A 239 28.36 -3.52 6.99
N ARG A 240 29.14 -2.45 7.18
CA ARG A 240 29.00 -1.20 6.40
C ARG A 240 29.18 -1.38 4.90
N GLU A 241 30.13 -2.21 4.47
CA GLU A 241 30.35 -2.51 3.06
C GLU A 241 29.13 -3.21 2.46
N SER A 242 28.58 -4.23 3.14
CA SER A 242 27.39 -4.95 2.70
C SER A 242 26.14 -4.06 2.65
N GLU A 243 25.94 -3.19 3.63
CA GLU A 243 24.85 -2.20 3.65
C GLU A 243 24.96 -1.21 2.49
N ALA A 244 26.18 -0.75 2.19
CA ALA A 244 26.41 0.17 1.08
C ALA A 244 25.98 -0.45 -0.26
N ILE A 245 26.28 -1.74 -0.48
CA ILE A 245 25.85 -2.46 -1.68
C ILE A 245 24.31 -2.59 -1.71
N CYS A 246 23.65 -2.93 -0.59
CA CYS A 246 22.18 -2.97 -0.52
C CYS A 246 21.54 -1.63 -0.92
N ILE A 247 22.12 -0.52 -0.46
CA ILE A 247 21.66 0.83 -0.81
C ILE A 247 21.84 1.11 -2.31
N GLU A 248 22.98 0.71 -2.89
CA GLU A 248 23.21 0.85 -4.33
C GLU A 248 22.18 0.06 -5.15
N LEU A 249 21.87 -1.18 -4.75
CA LEU A 249 20.86 -2.00 -5.44
C LEU A 249 19.46 -1.37 -5.37
N LYS A 250 19.06 -0.83 -4.20
CA LYS A 250 17.77 -0.11 -4.08
C LYS A 250 17.71 1.19 -4.86
N LYS A 251 18.83 1.89 -5.04
CA LYS A 251 18.92 3.01 -5.96
C LYS A 251 18.76 2.55 -7.41
N ARG A 252 19.42 1.45 -7.81
CA ARG A 252 19.28 0.89 -9.17
C ARG A 252 17.84 0.44 -9.45
N GLU A 253 17.15 -0.11 -8.47
CA GLU A 253 15.73 -0.46 -8.55
C GLU A 253 14.86 0.75 -8.92
N LEU A 254 15.05 1.87 -8.24
CA LEU A 254 14.32 3.11 -8.52
C LEU A 254 14.57 3.60 -9.96
N MET A 255 15.81 3.46 -10.45
CA MET A 255 16.15 3.81 -11.83
C MET A 255 15.44 2.92 -12.84
N PHE A 256 15.30 1.60 -12.59
CA PHE A 256 14.49 0.74 -13.45
C PHE A 256 13.04 1.20 -13.51
N TYR A 257 12.42 1.55 -12.38
CA TYR A 257 11.06 2.08 -12.37
C TYR A 257 10.95 3.40 -13.13
N ARG A 258 11.92 4.30 -12.98
CA ARG A 258 11.99 5.56 -13.74
C ARG A 258 11.99 5.29 -15.25
N ASP A 259 12.87 4.42 -15.71
CA ASP A 259 13.08 4.15 -17.13
C ASP A 259 11.85 3.46 -17.74
N GLN A 260 11.27 2.49 -17.03
CA GLN A 260 10.01 1.86 -17.44
C GLN A 260 8.86 2.87 -17.48
N LEU A 261 8.69 3.67 -16.42
CA LEU A 261 7.63 4.68 -16.34
C LEU A 261 7.76 5.74 -17.43
N ALA A 262 8.97 6.18 -17.77
CA ALA A 262 9.20 7.12 -18.87
C ALA A 262 8.70 6.56 -20.21
N CYS A 263 8.98 5.29 -20.49
CA CYS A 263 8.49 4.63 -21.69
C CYS A 263 6.96 4.45 -21.68
N ILE A 264 6.36 4.15 -20.52
CA ILE A 264 4.90 4.04 -20.37
C ILE A 264 4.23 5.38 -20.59
N VAL A 265 4.75 6.46 -19.99
CA VAL A 265 4.22 7.82 -20.17
C VAL A 265 4.20 8.20 -21.65
N SER A 266 5.29 7.92 -22.39
CA SER A 266 5.33 8.16 -23.84
C SER A 266 4.34 7.29 -24.62
N CYS A 267 4.10 6.05 -24.19
CA CYS A 267 3.06 5.22 -24.81
C CYS A 267 1.66 5.78 -24.57
N PHE A 268 1.36 6.21 -23.34
CA PHE A 268 0.07 6.81 -23.01
C PHE A 268 -0.18 8.11 -23.77
N GLU A 269 0.86 8.93 -23.97
CA GLU A 269 0.79 10.15 -24.80
C GLU A 269 0.30 9.83 -26.21
N LYS A 270 0.94 8.85 -26.87
CA LYS A 270 0.54 8.40 -28.22
C LYS A 270 -0.86 7.82 -28.24
N MET A 271 -1.23 7.01 -27.25
CA MET A 271 -2.58 6.47 -27.14
C MET A 271 -3.63 7.59 -27.01
N VAL A 272 -3.36 8.64 -26.23
CA VAL A 272 -4.27 9.79 -26.11
C VAL A 272 -4.41 10.54 -27.44
N GLU A 273 -3.35 10.66 -28.22
CA GLU A 273 -3.38 11.29 -29.55
C GLU A 273 -4.19 10.45 -30.56
N GLU A 274 -3.93 9.14 -30.60
CA GLU A 274 -4.52 8.19 -31.55
C GLU A 274 -5.97 7.79 -31.23
N THR A 275 -6.40 7.84 -29.96
CA THR A 275 -7.76 7.46 -29.57
C THR A 275 -8.78 8.51 -30.04
N GLU A 276 -9.72 8.08 -30.87
CA GLU A 276 -10.86 8.88 -31.35
C GLU A 276 -12.06 8.85 -30.39
N GLU A 277 -12.28 7.73 -29.69
CA GLU A 277 -13.40 7.56 -28.75
C GLU A 277 -13.22 8.49 -27.54
N ARG A 278 -14.16 9.41 -27.33
CA ARG A 278 -13.99 10.53 -26.38
C ARG A 278 -13.86 10.07 -24.94
N GLN A 279 -14.62 9.07 -24.51
CA GLN A 279 -14.56 8.57 -23.14
C GLN A 279 -13.20 7.92 -22.85
N GLU A 280 -12.75 7.00 -23.70
CA GLU A 280 -11.45 6.34 -23.59
C GLU A 280 -10.32 7.36 -23.67
N LYS A 281 -10.41 8.35 -24.55
CA LYS A 281 -9.44 9.45 -24.63
C LYS A 281 -9.34 10.22 -23.30
N CYS A 282 -10.47 10.49 -22.64
CA CYS A 282 -10.52 11.15 -21.35
C CYS A 282 -9.86 10.30 -20.24
N GLU A 283 -10.18 9.01 -20.17
CA GLU A 283 -9.59 8.06 -19.22
C GLU A 283 -8.07 7.92 -19.40
N LEU A 284 -7.61 7.81 -20.65
CA LEU A 284 -6.20 7.75 -21.00
C LEU A 284 -5.47 9.04 -20.65
N ARG A 285 -6.07 10.21 -20.92
CA ARG A 285 -5.49 11.52 -20.60
C ARG A 285 -5.32 11.70 -19.10
N ASN A 286 -6.32 11.33 -18.30
CA ASN A 286 -6.23 11.40 -16.85
C ASN A 286 -5.11 10.48 -16.31
N ALA A 287 -5.01 9.26 -16.85
CA ALA A 287 -3.93 8.34 -16.48
C ALA A 287 -2.55 8.87 -16.89
N TYR A 288 -2.42 9.42 -18.09
CA TYR A 288 -1.20 10.06 -18.59
C TYR A 288 -0.72 11.18 -17.66
N GLU A 289 -1.61 12.12 -17.28
CA GLU A 289 -1.23 13.23 -16.40
C GLU A 289 -0.82 12.74 -15.00
N LYS A 290 -1.54 11.76 -14.44
CA LYS A 290 -1.14 11.13 -13.17
C LYS A 290 0.23 10.46 -13.27
N LEU A 291 0.49 9.71 -14.34
CA LEU A 291 1.78 9.04 -14.57
C LEU A 291 2.93 10.05 -14.75
N LYS A 292 2.68 11.21 -15.37
CA LYS A 292 3.68 12.31 -15.46
C LYS A 292 4.05 12.85 -14.10
N ILE A 293 3.07 13.11 -13.24
CA ILE A 293 3.31 13.56 -11.87
C ILE A 293 4.14 12.53 -11.11
N ILE A 294 3.79 11.24 -11.24
CA ILE A 294 4.55 10.15 -10.62
C ILE A 294 5.98 10.10 -11.18
N LEU A 295 6.15 10.21 -12.50
CA LEU A 295 7.46 10.20 -13.16
C LEU A 295 8.34 11.34 -12.67
N HIS A 296 7.78 12.53 -12.50
CA HIS A 296 8.51 13.68 -11.96
C HIS A 296 9.04 13.37 -10.55
N LYS A 297 8.19 12.87 -9.64
CA LYS A 297 8.60 12.46 -8.28
C LYS A 297 9.66 11.37 -8.28
N VAL A 298 9.58 10.42 -9.20
CA VAL A 298 10.60 9.36 -9.34
C VAL A 298 11.92 9.95 -9.83
N LYS A 299 11.90 10.84 -10.83
CA LYS A 299 13.11 11.50 -11.35
C LYS A 299 13.83 12.30 -10.28
N GLU A 300 13.12 13.12 -9.51
CA GLU A 300 13.69 13.89 -8.39
C GLU A 300 14.44 13.00 -7.39
N ARG A 301 13.94 11.78 -7.16
CA ARG A 301 14.56 10.81 -6.25
C ARG A 301 15.65 9.96 -6.89
N ALA A 302 15.62 9.75 -8.20
CA ALA A 302 16.49 8.82 -8.93
C ALA A 302 17.70 9.50 -9.58
N ASP A 303 17.56 10.76 -9.97
CA ASP A 303 18.58 11.47 -10.70
C ASP A 303 19.83 11.67 -9.83
N ASN A 304 21.00 11.42 -10.42
CA ASN A 304 22.32 11.45 -9.77
C ASN A 304 22.48 10.47 -8.58
N CYS A 305 21.63 9.44 -8.45
CA CYS A 305 21.74 8.49 -7.35
C CYS A 305 22.94 7.53 -7.44
N LEU A 306 23.39 7.21 -8.65
CA LEU A 306 24.49 6.29 -8.95
C LEU A 306 25.32 6.81 -10.12
N ALA A 307 26.64 6.58 -10.08
CA ALA A 307 27.50 6.86 -11.23
C ALA A 307 27.33 5.79 -12.31
N MET A 308 27.59 6.15 -13.58
CA MET A 308 27.43 5.23 -14.71
C MET A 308 28.21 3.92 -14.54
N LYS A 309 29.46 4.02 -14.04
CA LYS A 309 30.30 2.85 -13.74
C LYS A 309 29.66 1.86 -12.75
N ASP A 310 28.90 2.36 -11.78
CA ASP A 310 28.27 1.53 -10.75
C ASP A 310 27.03 0.85 -11.33
N ILE A 311 26.31 1.54 -12.22
CA ILE A 311 25.19 0.97 -12.99
C ILE A 311 25.70 -0.17 -13.86
N ASP A 312 26.75 0.04 -14.66
CA ASP A 312 27.33 -0.98 -15.54
C ASP A 312 27.79 -2.21 -14.75
N ARG A 313 28.42 -1.99 -13.59
CA ARG A 313 28.85 -3.06 -12.67
C ARG A 313 27.65 -3.88 -12.18
N ILE A 314 26.59 -3.22 -11.71
CA ILE A 314 25.38 -3.89 -11.20
C ILE A 314 24.70 -4.66 -12.34
N ASP A 315 24.50 -4.03 -13.49
CA ASP A 315 23.80 -4.61 -14.63
C ASP A 315 24.54 -5.82 -15.21
N SER A 316 25.87 -5.76 -15.28
CA SER A 316 26.71 -6.90 -15.69
C SER A 316 26.56 -8.08 -14.72
N LYS A 317 26.47 -7.81 -13.41
CA LYS A 317 26.27 -8.84 -12.39
C LYS A 317 24.85 -9.44 -12.45
N ILE A 318 23.84 -8.62 -12.72
CA ILE A 318 22.46 -9.07 -12.99
C ILE A 318 22.46 -10.05 -14.17
N ASP A 319 23.13 -9.71 -15.28
CA ASP A 319 23.13 -10.54 -16.48
C ASP A 319 23.86 -11.86 -16.28
N LYS A 320 25.04 -11.81 -15.64
CA LYS A 320 25.80 -13.02 -15.31
C LYS A 320 25.00 -13.95 -14.41
N ARG A 321 24.32 -13.43 -13.40
CA ARG A 321 23.51 -14.23 -12.46
C ARG A 321 22.27 -14.81 -13.12
N MET A 322 21.56 -14.04 -13.95
CA MET A 322 20.40 -14.53 -14.68
C MET A 322 20.79 -15.68 -15.62
N LEU A 323 21.89 -15.53 -16.36
CA LEU A 323 22.39 -16.58 -17.24
C LEU A 323 22.74 -17.86 -16.46
N GLN A 324 23.41 -17.72 -15.31
CA GLN A 324 23.74 -18.85 -14.45
C GLN A 324 22.48 -19.58 -13.96
N LEU A 325 21.50 -18.84 -13.42
CA LEU A 325 20.24 -19.41 -12.93
C LEU A 325 19.47 -20.13 -14.05
N GLU A 326 19.41 -19.53 -15.23
CA GLU A 326 18.73 -20.13 -16.38
C GLU A 326 19.42 -21.44 -16.80
N ASN A 327 20.76 -21.47 -16.87
CA ASN A 327 21.52 -22.65 -17.23
C ASN A 327 21.40 -23.76 -16.18
N ASP A 328 21.50 -23.42 -14.89
CA ASP A 328 21.35 -24.36 -13.79
C ASP A 328 19.95 -24.99 -13.77
N PHE A 329 18.93 -24.21 -14.10
CA PHE A 329 17.56 -24.70 -14.22
C PHE A 329 17.40 -25.60 -15.45
N LYS A 330 17.91 -25.19 -16.62
CA LYS A 330 17.88 -25.99 -17.86
C LYS A 330 18.56 -27.35 -17.68
N ALA A 331 19.72 -27.39 -17.03
CA ALA A 331 20.46 -28.63 -16.78
C ALA A 331 19.69 -29.63 -15.92
N LYS A 332 18.79 -29.15 -15.06
CA LYS A 332 17.94 -29.97 -14.17
C LYS A 332 16.56 -30.26 -14.76
N SER A 333 16.22 -29.64 -15.89
CA SER A 333 14.89 -29.76 -16.49
C SER A 333 14.83 -30.89 -17.51
N PHE A 334 13.81 -31.74 -17.40
CA PHE A 334 13.49 -32.73 -18.43
C PHE A 334 12.71 -32.11 -19.61
N ILE A 335 12.27 -30.86 -19.46
CA ILE A 335 11.45 -30.13 -20.43
C ILE A 335 12.37 -29.53 -21.50
N ARG A 336 12.23 -29.98 -22.75
CA ARG A 336 12.93 -29.43 -23.93
C ARG A 336 12.08 -28.41 -24.69
N VAL A 337 11.44 -27.49 -23.97
CA VAL A 337 10.61 -26.45 -24.60
C VAL A 337 11.52 -25.32 -25.08
N GLU A 338 11.92 -25.40 -26.35
CA GLU A 338 12.63 -24.30 -27.04
C GLU A 338 11.68 -23.18 -27.48
N GLU A 339 10.36 -23.42 -27.45
CA GLU A 339 9.38 -22.58 -28.14
C GLU A 339 8.87 -21.37 -27.33
N VAL A 340 8.95 -21.40 -25.99
CA VAL A 340 8.44 -20.29 -25.16
C VAL A 340 9.58 -19.40 -24.65
N ARG A 341 9.84 -18.33 -25.41
CA ARG A 341 10.86 -17.32 -25.08
C ARG A 341 10.65 -16.75 -23.66
N GLY A 342 11.63 -16.93 -22.79
CA GLY A 342 11.61 -16.42 -21.41
C GLY A 342 11.11 -17.41 -20.35
N PHE A 343 10.54 -18.56 -20.73
CA PHE A 343 10.01 -19.55 -19.79
C PHE A 343 11.05 -20.04 -18.77
N PHE A 344 12.24 -20.45 -19.22
CA PHE A 344 13.30 -20.93 -18.33
C PHE A 344 13.81 -19.84 -17.39
N LYS A 345 13.91 -18.59 -17.86
CA LYS A 345 14.28 -17.45 -17.00
C LYS A 345 13.22 -17.21 -15.93
N TYR A 346 11.94 -17.27 -16.30
CA TYR A 346 10.82 -17.11 -15.37
C TYR A 346 10.86 -18.19 -14.29
N GLN A 347 10.94 -19.47 -14.68
CA GLN A 347 10.97 -20.59 -13.73
C GLN A 347 12.19 -20.53 -12.80
N ALA A 348 13.37 -20.24 -13.36
CA ALA A 348 14.59 -20.09 -12.58
C ALA A 348 14.48 -18.94 -11.57
N LEU A 349 13.90 -17.80 -11.97
CA LEU A 349 13.71 -16.65 -11.08
C LEU A 349 12.65 -16.89 -10.01
N ILE A 350 11.54 -17.53 -10.31
CA ILE A 350 10.51 -17.89 -9.33
C ILE A 350 11.12 -18.78 -8.24
N LYS A 351 11.91 -19.77 -8.64
CA LYS A 351 12.66 -20.62 -7.70
C LYS A 351 13.65 -19.82 -6.86
N GLU A 352 14.48 -18.98 -7.49
CA GLU A 352 15.45 -18.13 -6.79
C GLU A 352 14.77 -17.16 -5.82
N LEU A 353 13.62 -16.59 -6.17
CA LEU A 353 12.85 -15.69 -5.29
C LEU A 353 12.32 -16.43 -4.07
N LYS A 354 11.82 -17.65 -4.24
CA LYS A 354 11.36 -18.48 -3.12
C LYS A 354 12.52 -18.79 -2.17
N GLU A 355 13.61 -19.33 -2.70
CA GLU A 355 14.79 -19.72 -1.91
C GLU A 355 15.45 -18.51 -1.23
N SER A 356 15.53 -17.37 -1.92
CA SER A 356 16.13 -16.15 -1.35
C SER A 356 15.25 -15.53 -0.25
N LYS A 357 13.92 -15.54 -0.40
CA LYS A 357 13.01 -15.11 0.68
C LYS A 357 13.11 -16.01 1.90
N GLU A 358 13.17 -17.33 1.70
CA GLU A 358 13.36 -18.28 2.80
C GLU A 358 14.69 -18.06 3.52
N ALA A 359 15.79 -17.90 2.77
CA ALA A 359 17.09 -17.57 3.35
C ALA A 359 17.11 -16.26 4.15
N VAL A 360 16.37 -15.23 3.70
CA VAL A 360 16.22 -13.98 4.47
C VAL A 360 15.49 -14.24 5.79
N ARG A 361 14.35 -14.94 5.76
CA ARG A 361 13.59 -15.26 6.99
C ARG A 361 14.44 -16.08 7.98
N ASP A 362 15.17 -17.07 7.50
CA ASP A 362 16.02 -17.90 8.34
C ASP A 362 17.17 -17.10 8.96
N ALA A 363 17.77 -16.17 8.22
CA ALA A 363 18.84 -15.32 8.72
C ALA A 363 18.30 -14.28 9.73
N GLU A 364 17.15 -13.66 9.45
CA GLU A 364 16.50 -12.71 10.35
C GLU A 364 16.09 -13.38 11.67
N GLY A 365 15.53 -14.59 11.63
CA GLY A 365 15.17 -15.33 12.84
C GLY A 365 16.38 -15.70 13.71
N LYS A 366 17.53 -16.01 13.09
CA LYS A 366 18.79 -16.22 13.84
C LYS A 366 19.31 -14.94 14.47
N LEU A 367 19.23 -13.82 13.74
CA LEU A 367 19.66 -12.52 14.23
C LEU A 367 18.80 -12.04 15.41
N GLU A 368 17.48 -12.20 15.30
CA GLU A 368 16.53 -11.86 16.38
C GLU A 368 16.86 -12.63 17.65
N LYS A 369 17.00 -13.95 17.55
CA LYS A 369 17.39 -14.81 18.68
C LYS A 369 18.72 -14.39 19.32
N ALA A 370 19.75 -14.14 18.51
CA ALA A 370 21.04 -13.68 19.03
C ALA A 370 20.96 -12.29 19.68
N GLY A 371 20.07 -11.42 19.19
CA GLY A 371 19.78 -10.12 19.79
C GLY A 371 19.11 -10.25 21.17
N GLU A 372 18.19 -11.20 21.32
CA GLU A 372 17.58 -11.55 22.60
C GLU A 372 18.63 -12.09 23.58
N GLU A 373 19.44 -13.06 23.15
CA GLU A 373 20.54 -13.64 23.94
C GLU A 373 21.55 -12.56 24.40
N LEU A 374 21.91 -11.61 23.55
CA LEU A 374 22.77 -10.47 23.91
C LEU A 374 22.13 -9.55 24.96
N ASN A 375 20.82 -9.33 24.88
CA ASN A 375 20.12 -8.48 25.84
C ASN A 375 19.97 -9.17 27.20
N GLU A 376 19.71 -10.48 27.21
CA GLU A 376 19.73 -11.30 28.42
C GLU A 376 21.12 -11.27 29.07
N PHE A 377 22.17 -11.49 28.28
CA PHE A 377 23.56 -11.41 28.74
C PHE A 377 23.87 -10.04 29.40
N LYS A 378 23.51 -8.94 28.74
CA LYS A 378 23.70 -7.59 29.32
C LYS A 378 22.95 -7.41 30.64
N SER A 379 21.75 -7.98 30.75
CA SER A 379 20.95 -7.91 31.98
C SER A 379 21.56 -8.74 33.11
N GLU A 380 22.17 -9.89 32.80
CA GLU A 380 22.82 -10.77 33.78
C GLU A 380 24.04 -10.12 34.43
N TYR A 381 24.87 -9.43 33.64
CA TYR A 381 26.11 -8.80 34.13
C TYR A 381 25.94 -7.39 34.70
N LEU A 382 24.76 -6.77 34.53
CA LEU A 382 24.48 -5.43 35.04
C LEU A 382 24.70 -5.30 36.57
N PRO A 383 24.24 -6.23 37.43
CA PRO A 383 24.50 -6.16 38.87
C PRO A 383 25.99 -6.28 39.23
N THR A 384 26.74 -7.06 38.46
CA THR A 384 28.19 -7.23 38.64
C THR A 384 28.94 -5.96 38.30
N LEU A 385 28.58 -5.29 37.20
CA LEU A 385 29.14 -3.99 36.82
C LEU A 385 28.86 -2.92 37.89
N GLN A 386 27.62 -2.86 38.40
CA GLN A 386 27.25 -1.98 39.52
C GLN A 386 28.06 -2.29 40.79
N SER A 387 28.32 -3.57 41.07
CA SER A 387 29.13 -3.97 42.22
C SER A 387 30.60 -3.55 42.06
N LEU A 388 31.15 -3.59 40.85
CA LEU A 388 32.50 -3.11 40.55
C LEU A 388 32.61 -1.58 40.69
N GLU A 389 31.60 -0.82 40.27
CA GLU A 389 31.53 0.63 40.52
C GLU A 389 31.52 0.96 42.02
N VAL A 390 30.73 0.22 42.81
CA VAL A 390 30.71 0.39 44.28
C VAL A 390 32.05 -0.01 44.90
N ALA A 391 32.70 -1.06 44.39
CA ALA A 391 34.02 -1.49 44.87
C ALA A 391 35.10 -0.42 44.60
N GLU A 392 35.06 0.21 43.43
CA GLU A 392 35.96 1.31 43.06
C GLU A 392 35.76 2.52 43.97
N GLN A 393 34.50 2.93 44.20
CA GLN A 393 34.17 4.04 45.11
C GLN A 393 34.69 3.77 46.54
N ARG A 394 34.48 2.55 47.05
CA ARG A 394 34.99 2.16 48.38
C ARG A 394 36.52 2.14 48.44
N LEU A 395 37.19 1.78 47.34
CA LEU A 395 38.65 1.81 47.26
C LEU A 395 39.17 3.26 47.30
N ASP A 396 38.49 4.18 46.62
CA ASP A 396 38.80 5.62 46.66
C ASP A 396 38.62 6.20 48.06
N GLU A 397 37.49 5.91 48.71
CA GLU A 397 37.16 6.36 50.07
C GLU A 397 38.17 5.86 51.12
N ASN A 398 38.70 4.64 50.94
CA ASN A 398 39.64 4.02 51.88
C ASN A 398 41.10 4.12 51.43
N SER A 399 41.41 5.01 50.48
CA SER A 399 42.74 5.11 49.87
C SER A 399 43.88 5.32 50.87
N THR A 400 43.64 6.02 51.99
CA THR A 400 44.65 6.24 53.04
C THR A 400 45.01 5.00 53.85
N SER A 401 44.22 3.92 53.74
CA SER A 401 44.38 2.68 54.51
C SER A 401 45.32 1.66 53.86
N PHE A 402 45.85 1.97 52.67
CA PHE A 402 46.65 1.05 51.85
C PHE A 402 47.98 1.70 51.46
N THR A 403 49.01 0.87 51.23
CA THR A 403 50.23 1.36 50.58
C THR A 403 49.96 1.70 49.11
N PRO A 404 50.76 2.57 48.46
CA PRO A 404 50.59 2.89 47.04
C PRO A 404 50.55 1.64 46.14
N GLU A 405 51.45 0.68 46.35
CA GLU A 405 51.51 -0.60 45.62
C GLU A 405 50.25 -1.46 45.85
N GLN A 406 49.70 -1.44 47.07
CA GLN A 406 48.47 -2.16 47.40
C GLN A 406 47.21 -1.54 46.77
N LEU A 407 47.20 -0.22 46.54
CA LEU A 407 46.13 0.48 45.83
C LEU A 407 46.19 0.18 44.34
N GLU A 408 47.37 0.25 43.74
CA GLU A 408 47.62 -0.03 42.33
C GLU A 408 47.12 -1.44 41.98
N ILE A 409 47.60 -2.47 42.68
CA ILE A 409 47.17 -3.86 42.48
C ILE A 409 45.65 -4.03 42.60
N ARG A 410 44.99 -3.31 43.52
CA ARG A 410 43.53 -3.43 43.71
C ARG A 410 42.74 -2.73 42.61
N ARG A 411 43.24 -1.60 42.08
CA ARG A 411 42.66 -0.95 40.92
C ARG A 411 42.82 -1.83 39.69
N ASP A 412 44.02 -2.39 39.49
CA ASP A 412 44.30 -3.33 38.40
C ASP A 412 43.32 -4.50 38.41
N TYR A 413 43.04 -5.09 39.58
CA TYR A 413 42.03 -6.16 39.66
C TYR A 413 40.63 -5.70 39.25
N ILE A 414 40.18 -4.51 39.67
CA ILE A 414 38.86 -3.99 39.28
C ILE A 414 38.80 -3.72 37.77
N GLU A 415 39.87 -3.16 37.21
CA GLU A 415 40.03 -2.90 35.77
C GLU A 415 40.07 -4.21 34.97
N ASP A 416 40.87 -5.19 35.37
CA ASP A 416 40.93 -6.52 34.76
C ASP A 416 39.54 -7.19 34.71
N TYR A 417 38.79 -7.14 35.82
CA TYR A 417 37.44 -7.69 35.86
C TYR A 417 36.46 -6.93 34.95
N ARG A 418 36.57 -5.60 34.85
CA ARG A 418 35.77 -4.81 33.90
C ARG A 418 36.12 -5.16 32.46
N ASP A 419 37.40 -5.32 32.15
CA ASP A 419 37.89 -5.68 30.83
C ASP A 419 37.39 -7.06 30.42
N ILE A 420 37.41 -8.05 31.31
CA ILE A 420 36.84 -9.38 31.04
C ILE A 420 35.35 -9.28 30.66
N ILE A 421 34.54 -8.57 31.47
CA ILE A 421 33.11 -8.41 31.17
C ILE A 421 32.91 -7.65 29.85
N SER A 422 33.71 -6.62 29.58
CA SER A 422 33.66 -5.88 28.32
C SER A 422 34.05 -6.77 27.13
N MET A 423 35.02 -7.66 27.28
CA MET A 423 35.44 -8.60 26.25
C MET A 423 34.33 -9.62 25.93
N ASP A 424 33.63 -10.12 26.95
CA ASP A 424 32.51 -11.05 26.76
C ASP A 424 31.31 -10.36 26.09
N GLN A 425 30.97 -9.14 26.53
CA GLN A 425 29.94 -8.32 25.87
C GLN A 425 30.28 -8.03 24.41
N ASP A 426 31.55 -7.77 24.12
CA ASP A 426 32.02 -7.57 22.75
C ASP A 426 31.94 -8.86 21.94
N ALA A 427 32.27 -10.02 22.52
CA ALA A 427 32.15 -11.30 21.83
C ALA A 427 30.69 -11.58 21.42
N GLU A 428 29.73 -11.37 22.32
CA GLU A 428 28.31 -11.53 22.03
C GLU A 428 27.81 -10.50 20.99
N SER A 429 28.22 -9.23 21.14
CA SER A 429 27.93 -8.18 20.15
C SER A 429 28.47 -8.54 18.76
N MET A 430 29.68 -9.11 18.68
CA MET A 430 30.28 -9.53 17.41
C MET A 430 29.54 -10.71 16.78
N THR A 431 28.91 -11.59 17.57
CA THR A 431 28.03 -12.65 17.06
C THR A 431 26.83 -12.05 16.34
N VAL A 432 26.17 -11.05 16.96
CA VAL A 432 25.08 -10.28 16.33
C VAL A 432 25.54 -9.57 15.07
N ASP A 433 26.72 -8.92 15.09
CA ASP A 433 27.27 -8.24 13.93
C ASP A 433 27.58 -9.21 12.77
N LYS A 434 28.09 -10.42 13.06
CA LYS A 434 28.29 -11.47 12.04
C LYS A 434 26.97 -11.95 11.44
N LEU A 435 25.96 -12.18 12.26
CA LEU A 435 24.62 -12.55 11.77
C LEU A 435 23.99 -11.42 10.94
N THR A 436 24.30 -10.17 11.24
CA THR A 436 23.90 -9.02 10.41
C THR A 436 24.51 -9.09 9.01
N ILE A 437 25.77 -9.53 8.90
CA ILE A 437 26.41 -9.77 7.58
C ILE A 437 25.67 -10.87 6.81
N ASP A 438 25.28 -11.96 7.48
CA ASP A 438 24.52 -13.06 6.86
C ASP A 438 23.14 -12.60 6.38
N VAL A 439 22.42 -11.81 7.18
CA VAL A 439 21.15 -11.16 6.79
C VAL A 439 21.36 -10.25 5.57
N ASN A 440 22.42 -9.44 5.57
CA ASN A 440 22.74 -8.58 4.44
C ASN A 440 23.06 -9.41 3.20
N ALA A 441 23.79 -10.51 3.31
CA ALA A 441 24.09 -11.40 2.19
C ALA A 441 22.81 -12.05 1.61
N ALA A 442 21.89 -12.50 2.47
CA ALA A 442 20.59 -13.03 2.06
C ALA A 442 19.73 -11.95 1.36
N ASN A 443 19.70 -10.74 1.93
CA ASN A 443 19.00 -9.59 1.34
C ASN A 443 19.58 -9.17 -0.01
N LEU A 444 20.91 -9.18 -0.16
CA LEU A 444 21.57 -8.93 -1.44
C LEU A 444 21.13 -9.95 -2.48
N ARG A 445 21.13 -11.25 -2.14
CA ARG A 445 20.66 -12.33 -3.03
C ARG A 445 19.22 -12.07 -3.49
N LYS A 446 18.32 -11.75 -2.56
CA LYS A 446 16.92 -11.39 -2.86
C LYS A 446 16.81 -10.16 -3.75
N GLN A 447 17.51 -9.07 -3.44
CA GLN A 447 17.46 -7.82 -4.21
C GLN A 447 17.96 -8.00 -5.65
N TYR A 448 19.02 -8.79 -5.88
CA TYR A 448 19.42 -9.12 -7.25
C TYR A 448 18.32 -9.87 -8.01
N ALA A 449 17.58 -10.77 -7.35
CA ALA A 449 16.44 -11.45 -7.97
C ALA A 449 15.30 -10.46 -8.32
N GLU A 450 14.99 -9.52 -7.43
CA GLU A 450 14.03 -8.44 -7.70
C GLU A 450 14.47 -7.57 -8.90
N LEU A 451 15.75 -7.19 -8.98
CA LEU A 451 16.30 -6.43 -10.11
C LEU A 451 16.30 -7.24 -11.42
N MET A 452 16.54 -8.55 -11.36
CA MET A 452 16.43 -9.43 -12.52
C MET A 452 15.00 -9.45 -13.07
N ILE A 453 13.97 -9.43 -12.22
CA ILE A 453 12.58 -9.29 -12.65
C ILE A 453 12.40 -7.97 -13.41
N LEU A 454 12.81 -6.85 -12.83
CA LEU A 454 12.64 -5.54 -13.47
C LEU A 454 13.37 -5.41 -14.81
N LYS A 455 14.51 -6.09 -14.97
CA LYS A 455 15.27 -6.08 -16.23
C LYS A 455 14.72 -7.02 -17.30
N TYR A 456 14.37 -8.26 -16.93
CA TYR A 456 14.01 -9.32 -17.89
C TYR A 456 12.50 -9.49 -18.09
N PHE A 457 11.70 -9.07 -17.12
CA PHE A 457 10.25 -9.09 -17.13
C PHE A 457 9.71 -7.71 -16.74
N PRO A 458 10.01 -6.66 -17.52
CA PRO A 458 9.53 -5.32 -17.22
C PRO A 458 7.99 -5.27 -17.27
N PHE A 459 7.41 -4.26 -16.62
CA PHE A 459 5.96 -4.04 -16.63
C PHE A 459 5.43 -4.05 -18.08
N PRO A 460 4.41 -4.87 -18.39
CA PRO A 460 3.97 -5.10 -19.76
C PRO A 460 3.28 -3.86 -20.33
N MET A 461 3.65 -3.47 -21.55
CA MET A 461 3.00 -2.35 -22.26
C MET A 461 1.84 -2.77 -23.16
N LYS A 462 1.74 -4.06 -23.52
CA LYS A 462 0.67 -4.61 -24.35
C LYS A 462 0.31 -6.04 -23.91
N PRO A 463 -0.99 -6.40 -23.86
CA PRO A 463 -1.45 -7.71 -23.39
C PRO A 463 -1.22 -8.88 -24.36
N LYS A 464 -0.49 -8.68 -25.48
CA LYS A 464 -0.35 -9.70 -26.55
C LYS A 464 0.75 -10.75 -26.30
N THR A 465 1.46 -10.68 -25.19
CA THR A 465 2.47 -11.67 -24.76
C THR A 465 2.10 -12.25 -23.40
N PRO A 466 2.58 -13.46 -23.04
CA PRO A 466 2.43 -13.96 -21.68
C PRO A 466 2.93 -12.91 -20.68
N ASP A 467 2.04 -12.44 -19.82
CA ASP A 467 2.35 -11.44 -18.82
C ASP A 467 3.09 -12.12 -17.65
N TYR A 468 4.35 -12.45 -17.89
CA TYR A 468 5.22 -13.03 -16.87
C TYR A 468 5.35 -12.10 -15.67
N PHE A 469 5.24 -10.78 -15.87
CA PHE A 469 5.27 -9.84 -14.77
C PHE A 469 4.06 -10.03 -13.84
N ALA A 470 2.83 -10.09 -14.38
CA ALA A 470 1.64 -10.38 -13.58
C ALA A 470 1.73 -11.75 -12.88
N LEU A 471 2.16 -12.79 -13.59
CA LEU A 471 2.35 -14.12 -12.99
C LEU A 471 3.39 -14.11 -11.84
N ILE A 472 4.49 -13.36 -12.00
CA ILE A 472 5.48 -13.16 -10.95
C ILE A 472 4.85 -12.41 -9.77
N GLN A 473 4.05 -11.37 -10.02
CA GLN A 473 3.39 -10.60 -8.95
C GLN A 473 2.38 -11.43 -8.18
N GLU A 474 1.55 -12.24 -8.86
CA GLU A 474 0.64 -13.19 -8.21
C GLU A 474 1.40 -14.17 -7.32
N PHE A 475 2.50 -14.72 -7.83
CA PHE A 475 3.37 -15.58 -7.03
C PHE A 475 3.97 -14.84 -5.83
N ILE A 476 4.50 -13.63 -6.01
CA ILE A 476 5.06 -12.82 -4.92
C ILE A 476 4.02 -12.57 -3.83
N ASN A 477 2.78 -12.26 -4.22
CA ASN A 477 1.66 -12.03 -3.31
C ASN A 477 1.25 -13.31 -2.56
N SER A 478 1.36 -14.49 -3.19
CA SER A 478 1.09 -15.78 -2.52
C SER A 478 2.12 -16.17 -1.46
N LEU A 479 3.28 -15.50 -1.45
CA LEU A 479 4.37 -15.73 -0.49
C LEU A 479 4.40 -14.72 0.66
N GLN A 480 3.55 -13.69 0.61
CA GLN A 480 3.31 -12.74 1.69
C GLN A 480 2.21 -13.29 2.58
#